data_AF-A0A941QH19-F1
#
_entry.id   AF-A0A941QH19-F1
#
_cell.length_a   1.000
_cell.length_b   1.000
_cell.length_c   1.000
_cell.angle_alpha   90.00
_cell.angle_beta   90.00
_cell.angle_gamma   90.00
#
_symmetry.space_group_name_H-M   'P 1'
#
loop_
_entity.id
_entity.type
_entity.pdbx_description
1 polymer ?
#
loop_
_entity_poly.entity_id
_entity_poly.type
_entity_poly.pdbx_seq_one_letter_code
_entity_poly.pdbx_strand_id
1 'polypeptide(L)'
;MEGLLDDVLRAVITPCGGYDYAVTEFARVSGTLLPERFFRRIAPELDNGSRTAGGTPVRVQLLGSDPACMADNAAQLARLAPAGIDLNFGCPAPTVNRHRGGAVLLDEPELLHAIARAVCQATPAEVPVTAKMRLGVRDAGRAVECAQALADGGVAGIVIHARTKLDGYRPPAHWPWVGRVAEAVKVPVVANGEVWNADDWQRCRAESGVCDIMLGRGAVADPFLARRLRAGQLEAPDAEMRAGEWEELRPMLGDFRQRVLRKVEPRHAPGRIKQWLNLLRRNYIQAEGLFQQIRSLKTIAEIDCVFAATGIATAGIRPATPYPRLQPMLRRAA
;
A
#
# COMPACT_ATOMS: atom_id res chain seq x y z
N MET A 1 1.60 -1.96 -2.15
CA MET A 1 2.81 -2.07 -3.01
C MET A 1 3.21 -3.54 -3.07
N GLU A 2 2.90 -4.23 -4.17
CA GLU A 2 3.16 -5.67 -4.33
C GLU A 2 4.63 -6.03 -4.06
N GLY A 3 4.86 -7.10 -3.29
CA GLY A 3 6.18 -7.62 -2.96
C GLY A 3 6.99 -6.76 -2.00
N LEU A 4 6.40 -5.69 -1.45
CA LEU A 4 7.07 -4.78 -0.53
C LEU A 4 6.24 -4.51 0.73
N LEU A 5 5.09 -3.84 0.57
CA LEU A 5 4.23 -3.39 1.68
C LEU A 5 3.07 -4.37 1.92
N ASP A 6 3.43 -5.60 2.28
CA ASP A 6 2.48 -6.64 2.71
C ASP A 6 1.98 -6.37 4.15
N ASP A 7 1.13 -7.25 4.69
CA ASP A 7 0.59 -7.13 6.07
C ASP A 7 1.71 -7.04 7.12
N VAL A 8 2.84 -7.72 6.91
CA VAL A 8 3.98 -7.69 7.83
C VAL A 8 4.57 -6.29 7.89
N LEU A 9 4.88 -5.67 6.75
CA LEU A 9 5.46 -4.33 6.76
C LEU A 9 4.43 -3.25 7.13
N ARG A 10 3.16 -3.41 6.74
CA ARG A 10 2.07 -2.52 7.20
C ARG A 10 1.95 -2.53 8.72
N ALA A 11 1.99 -3.71 9.35
CA ALA A 11 1.88 -3.85 10.80
C ALA A 11 3.00 -3.14 11.56
N VAL A 12 4.17 -2.98 10.93
CA VAL A 12 5.34 -2.34 11.54
C VAL A 12 5.37 -0.82 11.26
N ILE A 13 5.03 -0.38 10.05
CA ILE A 13 5.12 1.05 9.67
C ILE A 13 3.91 1.86 10.14
N THR A 14 2.69 1.31 10.08
CA THR A 14 1.49 2.08 10.41
C THR A 14 1.41 2.59 11.86
N PRO A 15 1.95 1.88 12.89
CA PRO A 15 2.05 2.42 14.25
C PRO A 15 2.86 3.72 14.38
N CYS A 16 3.72 4.07 13.42
CA CYS A 16 4.39 5.38 13.41
C CYS A 16 3.40 6.55 13.28
N GLY A 17 2.17 6.29 12.82
CA GLY A 17 1.09 7.28 12.72
C GLY A 17 1.11 8.12 11.45
N GLY A 18 0.10 9.00 11.33
CA GLY A 18 -0.08 9.92 10.21
C GLY A 18 -0.89 9.39 9.02
N TYR A 19 -1.18 8.08 8.98
CA TYR A 19 -1.98 7.45 7.92
C TYR A 19 -3.47 7.40 8.26
N ASP A 20 -4.32 7.91 7.36
CA ASP A 20 -5.78 7.78 7.47
C ASP A 20 -6.25 6.35 7.13
N TYR A 21 -5.60 5.71 6.16
CA TYR A 21 -5.79 4.31 5.80
C TYR A 21 -4.57 3.78 5.04
N ALA A 22 -4.48 2.45 4.94
CA ALA A 22 -3.55 1.73 4.07
C ALA A 22 -4.31 0.91 3.03
N VAL A 23 -3.62 0.50 1.96
CA VAL A 23 -4.17 -0.34 0.90
C VAL A 23 -3.31 -1.59 0.77
N THR A 24 -3.93 -2.76 0.63
CA THR A 24 -3.22 -4.03 0.50
C THR A 24 -2.43 -4.14 -0.80
N GLU A 25 -1.68 -5.24 -0.93
CA GLU A 25 -1.33 -5.78 -2.25
C GLU A 25 -2.62 -6.20 -2.97
N PHE A 26 -2.58 -6.27 -4.30
CA PHE A 26 -3.80 -6.54 -5.08
C PHE A 26 -4.21 -8.02 -5.00
N ALA A 27 -5.52 -8.25 -4.84
CA ALA A 27 -6.17 -9.50 -5.15
C ALA A 27 -6.45 -9.55 -6.65
N ARG A 28 -5.73 -10.42 -7.36
CA ARG A 28 -5.92 -10.60 -8.79
C ARG A 28 -7.17 -11.44 -9.06
N VAL A 29 -8.15 -10.85 -9.71
CA VAL A 29 -9.40 -11.47 -10.15
C VAL A 29 -9.25 -11.86 -11.63
N SER A 30 -9.38 -13.15 -11.93
CA SER A 30 -9.25 -13.68 -13.30
C SER A 30 -10.22 -14.83 -13.51
N GLY A 31 -11.44 -14.54 -13.95
CA GLY A 31 -12.44 -15.55 -14.34
C GLY A 31 -12.91 -16.49 -13.22
N THR A 32 -12.56 -16.22 -11.96
CA THR A 32 -12.87 -17.07 -10.81
C THR A 32 -13.25 -16.24 -9.61
N LEU A 33 -14.15 -16.78 -8.79
CA LEU A 33 -14.46 -16.25 -7.48
C LEU A 33 -13.36 -16.69 -6.50
N LEU A 34 -12.58 -15.73 -6.00
CA LEU A 34 -11.51 -16.00 -5.03
C LEU A 34 -12.13 -16.45 -3.71
N PRO A 35 -11.62 -17.47 -3.00
CA PRO A 35 -12.18 -17.89 -1.72
C PRO A 35 -11.86 -16.90 -0.59
N GLU A 36 -12.66 -16.82 0.47
CA GLU A 36 -12.45 -15.88 1.61
C GLU A 36 -11.05 -15.96 2.22
N ARG A 37 -10.50 -17.19 2.34
CA ARG A 37 -9.13 -17.43 2.83
C ARG A 37 -8.06 -16.69 2.01
N PHE A 38 -8.32 -16.40 0.73
CA PHE A 38 -7.41 -15.63 -0.10
C PHE A 38 -7.34 -14.18 0.38
N PHE A 39 -8.48 -13.55 0.64
CA PHE A 39 -8.55 -12.19 1.16
C PHE A 39 -7.90 -12.09 2.54
N ARG A 40 -8.17 -13.04 3.44
CA ARG A 40 -7.53 -13.08 4.77
C ARG A 40 -6.02 -13.27 4.73
N ARG A 41 -5.50 -13.93 3.68
CA ARG A 41 -4.05 -14.10 3.50
C ARG A 41 -3.34 -12.79 3.10
N ILE A 42 -3.97 -11.96 2.28
CA ILE A 42 -3.39 -10.67 1.85
C ILE A 42 -3.73 -9.52 2.81
N ALA A 43 -4.82 -9.69 3.55
CA ALA A 43 -5.37 -8.74 4.51
C ALA A 43 -5.78 -9.45 5.82
N PRO A 44 -4.83 -9.99 6.61
CA PRO A 44 -5.16 -10.55 7.93
C PRO A 44 -5.87 -9.55 8.84
N GLU A 45 -5.72 -8.25 8.58
CA GLU A 45 -6.42 -7.16 9.27
C GLU A 45 -7.96 -7.29 9.18
N LEU A 46 -8.51 -8.01 8.20
CA LEU A 46 -9.95 -8.30 8.11
C LEU A 46 -10.48 -9.02 9.37
N ASP A 47 -9.65 -9.80 10.05
CA ASP A 47 -10.02 -10.49 11.30
C ASP A 47 -9.96 -9.55 12.53
N ASN A 48 -9.62 -8.27 12.31
CA ASN A 48 -9.48 -7.23 13.33
C ASN A 48 -10.21 -5.95 12.94
N GLY A 49 -11.44 -6.09 12.43
CA GLY A 49 -12.24 -4.95 11.98
C GLY A 49 -11.57 -4.16 10.86
N SER A 50 -10.77 -4.85 10.02
CA SER A 50 -10.04 -4.27 8.90
C SER A 50 -9.05 -3.18 9.31
N ARG A 51 -8.32 -3.40 10.42
CA ARG A 51 -7.32 -2.47 10.96
C ARG A 51 -5.99 -3.15 11.29
N THR A 52 -4.90 -2.42 11.09
CA THR A 52 -3.57 -2.85 11.58
C THR A 52 -3.54 -2.83 13.11
N ALA A 53 -2.48 -3.38 13.71
CA ALA A 53 -2.26 -3.32 15.16
C ALA A 53 -2.15 -1.86 15.68
N GLY A 54 -1.72 -0.93 14.83
CA GLY A 54 -1.69 0.51 15.13
C GLY A 54 -3.06 1.21 14.95
N GLY A 55 -4.12 0.48 14.62
CA GLY A 55 -5.47 1.00 14.45
C GLY A 55 -5.77 1.58 13.06
N THR A 56 -4.78 1.63 12.14
CA THR A 56 -4.95 2.17 10.79
C THR A 56 -5.90 1.28 9.97
N PRO A 57 -7.01 1.80 9.43
CA PRO A 57 -7.88 1.08 8.51
C PRO A 57 -7.14 0.54 7.28
N VAL A 58 -7.51 -0.65 6.81
CA VAL A 58 -6.88 -1.31 5.65
C VAL A 58 -7.92 -1.63 4.59
N ARG A 59 -7.82 -0.98 3.44
CA ARG A 59 -8.66 -1.29 2.28
C ARG A 59 -8.05 -2.41 1.46
N VAL A 60 -8.88 -3.30 0.94
CA VAL A 60 -8.44 -4.42 0.11
C VAL A 60 -8.53 -4.03 -1.36
N GLN A 61 -7.41 -4.16 -2.07
CA GLN A 61 -7.35 -3.78 -3.48
C GLN A 61 -7.67 -4.97 -4.39
N LEU A 62 -8.60 -4.79 -5.33
CA LEU A 62 -8.92 -5.74 -6.39
C LEU A 62 -8.28 -5.31 -7.71
N LEU A 63 -7.90 -6.29 -8.53
CA LEU A 63 -7.36 -6.07 -9.86
C LEU A 63 -7.93 -7.10 -10.83
N GLY A 64 -8.64 -6.62 -11.85
CA GLY A 64 -9.19 -7.44 -12.92
C GLY A 64 -9.84 -6.56 -14.00
N SER A 65 -10.38 -7.19 -15.04
CA SER A 65 -10.93 -6.50 -16.21
C SER A 65 -12.34 -6.92 -16.59
N ASP A 66 -12.87 -7.99 -15.97
CA ASP A 66 -14.22 -8.47 -16.23
C ASP A 66 -15.18 -7.89 -15.17
N PRO A 67 -16.17 -7.06 -15.56
CA PRO A 67 -17.06 -6.39 -14.59
C PRO A 67 -17.80 -7.36 -13.68
N ALA A 68 -18.31 -8.49 -14.22
CA ALA A 68 -19.07 -9.47 -13.44
C ALA A 68 -18.19 -10.18 -12.41
N CYS A 69 -17.02 -10.68 -12.82
CA CYS A 69 -16.07 -11.31 -11.92
C CYS A 69 -15.59 -10.35 -10.83
N MET A 70 -15.34 -9.08 -11.18
CA MET A 70 -14.95 -8.05 -10.22
C MET A 70 -16.06 -7.79 -9.20
N ALA A 71 -17.31 -7.70 -9.64
CA ALA A 71 -18.48 -7.54 -8.79
C ALA A 71 -18.68 -8.73 -7.83
N ASP A 72 -18.61 -9.97 -8.32
CA ASP A 72 -18.76 -11.17 -7.49
C ASP A 72 -17.68 -11.25 -6.40
N ASN A 73 -16.44 -10.92 -6.76
CA ASN A 73 -15.33 -10.90 -5.80
C ASN A 73 -15.46 -9.75 -4.79
N ALA A 74 -15.97 -8.58 -5.21
CA ALA A 74 -16.24 -7.47 -4.31
C ALA A 74 -17.37 -7.80 -3.32
N ALA A 75 -18.46 -8.42 -3.78
CA ALA A 75 -19.55 -8.89 -2.94
C ALA A 75 -19.06 -9.91 -1.91
N GLN A 76 -18.23 -10.87 -2.31
CA GLN A 76 -17.68 -11.84 -1.37
C GLN A 76 -16.72 -11.19 -0.35
N LEU A 77 -15.87 -10.26 -0.80
CA LEU A 77 -14.98 -9.50 0.07
C LEU A 77 -15.78 -8.64 1.06
N ALA A 78 -16.89 -8.02 0.64
CA ALA A 78 -17.73 -7.19 1.49
C ALA A 78 -18.32 -7.96 2.69
N ARG A 79 -18.55 -9.29 2.55
CA ARG A 79 -18.97 -10.16 3.67
C ARG A 79 -17.92 -10.24 4.80
N LEU A 80 -16.68 -9.85 4.52
CA LEU A 80 -15.59 -9.78 5.50
C LEU A 80 -15.43 -8.40 6.14
N ALA A 81 -16.38 -7.48 5.89
CA ALA A 81 -16.43 -6.12 6.42
C ALA A 81 -15.10 -5.35 6.29
N PRO A 82 -14.53 -5.21 5.06
CA PRO A 82 -13.33 -4.42 4.85
C PRO A 82 -13.61 -2.94 5.16
N ALA A 83 -12.57 -2.18 5.54
CA ALA A 83 -12.64 -0.73 5.68
C ALA A 83 -12.88 0.01 4.35
N GLY A 84 -12.84 -0.72 3.24
CA GLY A 84 -13.10 -0.25 1.88
C GLY A 84 -12.52 -1.22 0.86
N ILE A 85 -12.97 -1.08 -0.39
CA ILE A 85 -12.48 -1.83 -1.55
C ILE A 85 -11.81 -0.84 -2.50
N ASP A 86 -10.62 -1.15 -2.98
CA ASP A 86 -9.90 -0.29 -3.94
C ASP A 86 -9.73 -0.99 -5.29
N LEU A 87 -9.92 -0.28 -6.40
CA LEU A 87 -9.80 -0.82 -7.76
C LEU A 87 -8.48 -0.40 -8.39
N ASN A 88 -7.68 -1.37 -8.83
CA ASN A 88 -6.37 -1.11 -9.44
C ASN A 88 -6.45 -0.95 -10.97
N PHE A 89 -6.23 0.28 -11.42
CA PHE A 89 -6.03 0.67 -12.82
C PHE A 89 -4.64 1.29 -13.04
N GLY A 90 -3.66 0.96 -12.18
CA GLY A 90 -2.35 1.62 -12.16
C GLY A 90 -1.14 0.68 -12.28
N CYS A 91 -1.32 -0.65 -12.14
CA CYS A 91 -0.23 -1.61 -12.19
C CYS A 91 0.40 -1.70 -13.59
N PRO A 92 1.71 -1.43 -13.76
CA PRO A 92 2.38 -1.54 -15.07
C PRO A 92 2.98 -2.93 -15.34
N ALA A 93 2.89 -3.89 -14.40
CA ALA A 93 3.56 -5.18 -14.51
C ALA A 93 3.15 -5.96 -15.78
N PRO A 94 4.10 -6.47 -16.60
CA PRO A 94 3.77 -7.19 -17.84
C PRO A 94 2.86 -8.40 -17.63
N THR A 95 3.08 -9.16 -16.55
CA THR A 95 2.29 -10.35 -16.19
C THR A 95 0.84 -10.04 -15.82
N VAL A 96 0.56 -8.80 -15.42
CA VAL A 96 -0.78 -8.29 -15.12
C VAL A 96 -1.45 -7.78 -16.40
N ASN A 97 -0.72 -6.96 -17.18
CA ASN A 97 -1.22 -6.38 -18.41
C ASN A 97 -1.50 -7.40 -19.52
N ARG A 98 -0.75 -8.50 -19.60
CA ARG A 98 -0.99 -9.60 -20.57
C ARG A 98 -2.38 -10.24 -20.43
N HIS A 99 -2.98 -10.13 -19.25
CA HIS A 99 -4.34 -10.61 -18.98
C HIS A 99 -5.32 -9.45 -18.79
N ARG A 100 -5.05 -8.32 -19.45
CA ARG A 100 -5.88 -7.11 -19.48
C ARG A 100 -6.15 -6.47 -18.11
N GLY A 101 -5.36 -6.74 -17.07
CA GLY A 101 -5.50 -6.07 -15.77
C GLY A 101 -4.63 -4.82 -15.64
N GLY A 102 -5.00 -3.89 -14.76
CA GLY A 102 -4.16 -2.76 -14.36
C GLY A 102 -4.12 -1.61 -15.39
N ALA A 103 -2.94 -1.00 -15.56
CA ALA A 103 -2.82 0.27 -16.31
C ALA A 103 -3.08 0.14 -17.82
N VAL A 104 -3.14 -1.07 -18.38
CA VAL A 104 -3.50 -1.28 -19.79
C VAL A 104 -4.96 -0.88 -20.09
N LEU A 105 -5.82 -0.86 -19.07
CA LEU A 105 -7.24 -0.48 -19.21
C LEU A 105 -7.46 1.03 -19.36
N LEU A 106 -6.42 1.86 -19.21
CA LEU A 106 -6.55 3.32 -19.29
C LEU A 106 -6.77 3.86 -20.72
N ASP A 107 -6.78 2.97 -21.71
CA ASP A 107 -7.25 3.25 -23.07
C ASP A 107 -8.71 2.76 -23.27
N GLU A 108 -9.43 2.41 -22.20
CA GLU A 108 -10.82 1.88 -22.24
C GLU A 108 -11.71 2.47 -21.11
N PRO A 109 -11.99 3.79 -21.08
CA PRO A 109 -12.82 4.45 -20.07
C PRO A 109 -14.20 3.83 -19.90
N GLU A 110 -14.85 3.38 -20.97
CA GLU A 110 -16.15 2.71 -20.91
C GLU A 110 -16.08 1.41 -20.08
N LEU A 111 -14.96 0.69 -20.20
CA LEU A 111 -14.70 -0.51 -19.41
C LEU A 111 -14.38 -0.15 -17.96
N LEU A 112 -13.64 0.93 -17.69
CA LEU A 112 -13.44 1.45 -16.33
C LEU A 112 -14.77 1.77 -15.66
N HIS A 113 -15.67 2.47 -16.36
CA HIS A 113 -17.02 2.77 -15.88
C HIS A 113 -17.79 1.48 -15.60
N ALA A 114 -17.80 0.51 -16.52
CA ALA A 114 -18.51 -0.75 -16.36
C ALA A 114 -18.02 -1.55 -15.13
N ILE A 115 -16.70 -1.64 -14.93
CA ILE A 115 -16.10 -2.31 -13.77
C ILE A 115 -16.46 -1.58 -12.48
N ALA A 116 -16.25 -0.25 -12.42
CA ALA A 116 -16.56 0.56 -11.25
C ALA A 116 -18.04 0.45 -10.87
N ARG A 117 -18.93 0.57 -11.85
CA ARG A 117 -20.38 0.47 -11.65
C ARG A 117 -20.78 -0.89 -11.11
N ALA A 118 -20.31 -1.97 -11.71
CA ALA A 118 -20.65 -3.33 -11.27
C ALA A 118 -20.16 -3.60 -9.84
N VAL A 119 -18.93 -3.18 -9.50
CA VAL A 119 -18.39 -3.33 -8.15
C VAL A 119 -19.16 -2.51 -7.13
N CYS A 120 -19.45 -1.23 -7.42
CA CYS A 120 -20.20 -0.38 -6.51
C CYS A 120 -21.62 -0.90 -6.26
N GLN A 121 -22.29 -1.43 -7.29
CA GLN A 121 -23.62 -2.03 -7.15
C GLN A 121 -23.63 -3.33 -6.33
N ALA A 122 -22.55 -4.11 -6.40
CA ALA A 122 -22.41 -5.37 -5.67
C ALA A 122 -21.91 -5.19 -4.22
N THR A 123 -21.54 -3.97 -3.84
CA THR A 123 -20.97 -3.65 -2.53
C THR A 123 -21.98 -2.88 -1.68
N PRO A 124 -22.15 -3.20 -0.38
CA PRO A 124 -23.00 -2.41 0.53
C PRO A 124 -22.58 -0.93 0.57
N ALA A 125 -23.54 -0.02 0.69
CA ALA A 125 -23.32 1.42 0.61
C ALA A 125 -22.34 1.95 1.67
N GLU A 126 -22.23 1.26 2.82
CA GLU A 126 -21.35 1.61 3.93
C GLU A 126 -19.87 1.26 3.66
N VAL A 127 -19.58 0.39 2.69
CA VAL A 127 -18.22 -0.02 2.31
C VAL A 127 -17.75 0.85 1.15
N PRO A 128 -16.86 1.83 1.35
CA PRO A 128 -16.44 2.73 0.28
C PRO A 128 -15.63 1.98 -0.78
N VAL A 129 -15.99 2.19 -2.04
CA VAL A 129 -15.22 1.71 -3.20
C VAL A 129 -14.40 2.87 -3.75
N THR A 130 -13.08 2.74 -3.83
CA THR A 130 -12.18 3.72 -4.46
C THR A 130 -11.49 3.16 -5.68
N ALA A 131 -10.86 4.02 -6.49
CA ALA A 131 -10.04 3.59 -7.61
C ALA A 131 -8.67 4.24 -7.57
N LYS A 132 -7.64 3.50 -7.98
CA LYS A 132 -6.28 4.01 -8.17
C LYS A 132 -5.86 3.85 -9.62
N MET A 133 -5.56 4.95 -10.29
CA MET A 133 -5.16 5.00 -11.70
C MET A 133 -3.79 5.66 -11.91
N ARG A 134 -3.27 5.52 -13.13
CA ARG A 134 -2.18 6.33 -13.70
C ARG A 134 -2.78 7.37 -14.64
N LEU A 135 -1.96 8.28 -15.16
CA LEU A 135 -2.43 9.31 -16.12
C LEU A 135 -2.89 8.73 -17.46
N GLY A 136 -2.41 7.54 -17.83
CA GLY A 136 -2.78 6.87 -19.08
C GLY A 136 -1.76 5.81 -19.45
N VAL A 137 -1.91 5.22 -20.63
CA VAL A 137 -0.98 4.18 -21.12
C VAL A 137 0.29 4.83 -21.66
N ARG A 138 0.19 5.55 -22.79
CA ARG A 138 1.32 6.15 -23.50
C ARG A 138 1.49 7.63 -23.20
N ASP A 139 0.37 8.31 -23.00
CA ASP A 139 0.27 9.73 -22.69
C ASP A 139 -0.86 9.94 -21.67
N ALA A 140 -1.12 11.20 -21.31
CA ALA A 140 -2.13 11.59 -20.33
C ALA A 140 -3.46 12.06 -20.96
N GLY A 141 -3.62 11.95 -22.27
CA GLY A 141 -4.75 12.53 -23.02
C GLY A 141 -6.13 12.03 -22.56
N ARG A 142 -6.20 10.79 -22.04
CA ARG A 142 -7.44 10.18 -21.52
C ARG A 142 -7.55 10.22 -19.99
N ALA A 143 -6.65 10.91 -19.28
CA ALA A 143 -6.64 10.94 -17.82
C ALA A 143 -7.99 11.44 -17.24
N VAL A 144 -8.51 12.53 -17.80
CA VAL A 144 -9.76 13.15 -17.36
C VAL A 144 -10.96 12.25 -17.68
N GLU A 145 -11.03 11.72 -18.90
CA GLU A 145 -12.09 10.82 -19.35
C GLU A 145 -12.15 9.54 -18.49
N CYS A 146 -11.00 8.93 -18.21
CA CYS A 146 -10.92 7.78 -17.30
C CYS A 146 -11.42 8.11 -15.90
N ALA A 147 -11.05 9.27 -15.36
CA ALA A 147 -11.46 9.67 -14.01
C ALA A 147 -12.96 9.96 -13.93
N GLN A 148 -13.53 10.61 -14.95
CA GLN A 148 -14.97 10.84 -15.08
C GLN A 148 -15.72 9.50 -15.16
N ALA A 149 -15.26 8.57 -16.00
CA ALA A 149 -15.83 7.24 -16.10
C ALA A 149 -15.84 6.49 -14.76
N LEU A 150 -14.77 6.59 -13.97
CA LEU A 150 -14.71 5.99 -12.63
C LEU A 150 -15.69 6.67 -11.66
N ALA A 151 -15.72 8.01 -11.66
CA ALA A 151 -16.61 8.80 -10.80
C ALA A 151 -18.09 8.52 -11.11
N ASP A 152 -18.47 8.50 -12.39
CA ASP A 152 -19.82 8.18 -12.86
C ASP A 152 -20.20 6.73 -12.57
N GLY A 153 -19.20 5.83 -12.54
CA GLY A 153 -19.33 4.45 -12.07
C GLY A 153 -19.67 4.35 -10.57
N GLY A 154 -19.47 5.41 -9.79
CA GLY A 154 -19.89 5.51 -8.40
C GLY A 154 -18.77 5.32 -7.37
N VAL A 155 -17.48 5.38 -7.77
CA VAL A 155 -16.38 5.32 -6.80
C VAL A 155 -16.43 6.53 -5.85
N ALA A 156 -16.12 6.30 -4.57
CA ALA A 156 -16.10 7.33 -3.53
C ALA A 156 -14.86 8.24 -3.56
N GLY A 157 -13.85 7.94 -4.39
CA GLY A 157 -12.63 8.72 -4.52
C GLY A 157 -11.61 8.08 -5.45
N ILE A 158 -10.69 8.91 -5.96
CA ILE A 158 -9.71 8.50 -6.98
C ILE A 158 -8.29 8.88 -6.53
N VAL A 159 -7.38 7.90 -6.56
CA VAL A 159 -5.94 8.13 -6.34
C VAL A 159 -5.24 8.14 -7.69
N ILE A 160 -4.50 9.22 -7.98
CA ILE A 160 -3.82 9.40 -9.27
C ILE A 160 -2.32 9.31 -9.08
N HIS A 161 -1.72 8.24 -9.58
CA HIS A 161 -0.28 8.22 -9.81
C HIS A 161 0.01 9.12 -10.99
N ALA A 162 0.68 10.26 -10.74
CA ALA A 162 0.94 11.31 -11.72
C ALA A 162 2.00 10.94 -12.78
N ARG A 163 1.93 9.74 -13.34
CA ARG A 163 2.77 9.20 -14.41
C ARG A 163 1.92 8.32 -15.31
N THR A 164 2.32 8.19 -16.57
CA THR A 164 1.76 7.19 -17.47
C THR A 164 2.27 5.79 -17.11
N LYS A 165 1.72 4.76 -17.74
CA LYS A 165 2.26 3.40 -17.64
C LYS A 165 3.69 3.34 -18.20
N LEU A 166 3.95 3.98 -19.34
CA LEU A 166 5.26 3.95 -20.01
C LEU A 166 6.37 4.62 -19.19
N ASP A 167 6.06 5.68 -18.44
CA ASP A 167 7.03 6.33 -17.53
C ASP A 167 7.50 5.38 -16.43
N GLY A 168 6.69 4.36 -16.10
CA GLY A 168 6.95 3.41 -15.03
C GLY A 168 7.19 4.11 -13.70
N TYR A 169 8.43 4.11 -13.24
CA TYR A 169 8.86 4.79 -12.01
C TYR A 169 9.95 5.85 -12.25
N ARG A 170 10.21 6.22 -13.51
CA ARG A 170 11.14 7.29 -13.85
C ARG A 170 10.54 8.64 -13.43
N PRO A 171 11.30 9.57 -12.82
CA PRO A 171 10.84 10.93 -12.57
C PRO A 171 10.78 11.75 -13.88
N PRO A 172 10.04 12.87 -13.92
CA PRO A 172 9.26 13.45 -12.83
C PRO A 172 7.88 12.79 -12.63
N ALA A 173 7.16 13.18 -11.58
CA ALA A 173 5.72 13.02 -11.48
C ALA A 173 5.06 14.31 -12.02
N HIS A 174 4.09 14.18 -12.91
CA HIS A 174 3.40 15.28 -13.57
C HIS A 174 2.18 15.74 -12.76
N TRP A 175 2.41 16.31 -11.57
CA TRP A 175 1.35 16.73 -10.65
C TRP A 175 0.31 17.72 -11.20
N PRO A 176 0.62 18.62 -12.17
CA PRO A 176 -0.42 19.47 -12.77
C PRO A 176 -1.57 18.69 -13.42
N TRP A 177 -1.33 17.47 -13.91
CA TRP A 177 -2.41 16.61 -14.41
C TRP A 177 -3.36 16.11 -13.31
N VAL A 178 -2.88 15.97 -12.08
CA VAL A 178 -3.74 15.61 -10.94
C VAL A 178 -4.75 16.73 -10.68
N GLY A 179 -4.31 17.99 -10.74
CA GLY A 179 -5.20 19.16 -10.60
C GLY A 179 -6.25 19.22 -11.70
N ARG A 180 -5.84 19.03 -12.96
CA ARG A 180 -6.78 18.93 -14.10
C ARG A 180 -7.86 17.87 -13.91
N VAL A 181 -7.50 16.72 -13.36
CA VAL A 181 -8.49 15.67 -13.07
C VAL A 181 -9.37 16.05 -11.88
N ALA A 182 -8.80 16.62 -10.82
CA ALA A 182 -9.54 17.08 -9.64
C ALA A 182 -10.60 18.14 -9.99
N GLU A 183 -10.32 19.04 -10.94
CA GLU A 183 -11.28 20.02 -11.45
C GLU A 183 -12.44 19.38 -12.24
N ALA A 184 -12.22 18.20 -12.83
CA ALA A 184 -13.15 17.56 -13.76
C ALA A 184 -14.09 16.52 -13.11
N VAL A 185 -13.87 16.16 -11.84
CA VAL A 185 -14.67 15.18 -11.10
C VAL A 185 -15.14 15.73 -9.76
N LYS A 186 -16.29 15.24 -9.27
CA LYS A 186 -16.86 15.69 -7.98
C LYS A 186 -16.38 14.88 -6.77
N VAL A 187 -15.73 13.74 -7.02
CA VAL A 187 -15.23 12.85 -5.97
C VAL A 187 -13.84 13.32 -5.51
N PRO A 188 -13.45 13.09 -4.24
CA PRO A 188 -12.11 13.44 -3.78
C PRO A 188 -10.99 12.82 -4.63
N VAL A 189 -9.99 13.63 -4.97
CA VAL A 189 -8.79 13.21 -5.70
C VAL A 189 -7.57 13.28 -4.81
N VAL A 190 -6.80 12.19 -4.77
CA VAL A 190 -5.59 12.03 -3.97
C VAL A 190 -4.37 11.96 -4.89
N ALA A 191 -3.36 12.80 -4.65
CA ALA A 191 -2.14 12.78 -5.44
C ALA A 191 -1.22 11.59 -5.05
N ASN A 192 -0.50 11.05 -6.02
CA ASN A 192 0.49 10.01 -5.77
C ASN A 192 1.70 10.11 -6.72
N GLY A 193 2.88 9.84 -6.18
CA GLY A 193 4.13 9.69 -6.93
C GLY A 193 5.15 10.78 -6.63
N GLU A 194 6.41 10.37 -6.47
CA GLU A 194 7.59 11.23 -6.19
C GLU A 194 7.51 12.11 -4.93
N VAL A 195 6.67 11.76 -3.96
CA VAL A 195 6.72 12.37 -2.62
C VAL A 195 7.66 11.55 -1.72
N TRP A 196 8.86 12.09 -1.46
CA TRP A 196 9.88 11.47 -0.61
C TRP A 196 10.16 12.24 0.68
N ASN A 197 9.84 13.52 0.72
CA ASN A 197 10.03 14.42 1.86
C ASN A 197 8.93 15.50 1.91
N ALA A 198 9.04 16.44 2.84
CA ALA A 198 8.09 17.53 2.99
C ALA A 198 8.11 18.53 1.83
N ASP A 199 9.28 18.86 1.29
CA ASP A 199 9.40 19.75 0.11
C ASP A 199 8.67 19.16 -1.10
N ASP A 200 8.83 17.85 -1.36
CA ASP A 200 8.11 17.17 -2.43
C ASP A 200 6.59 17.24 -2.21
N TRP A 201 6.12 17.09 -0.97
CA TRP A 201 4.70 17.24 -0.65
C TRP A 201 4.22 18.67 -0.87
N GLN A 202 4.94 19.68 -0.38
CA GLN A 202 4.59 21.09 -0.59
C GLN A 202 4.48 21.41 -2.08
N ARG A 203 5.45 20.97 -2.88
CA ARG A 203 5.43 21.14 -4.33
C ARG A 203 4.27 20.39 -4.98
N CYS A 204 4.05 19.14 -4.60
CA CYS A 204 2.93 18.34 -5.09
C CYS A 204 1.59 19.04 -4.83
N ARG A 205 1.38 19.52 -3.59
CA ARG A 205 0.19 20.27 -3.19
C ARG A 205 0.04 21.57 -3.99
N ALA A 206 1.12 22.33 -4.17
CA ALA A 206 1.09 23.57 -4.93
C ALA A 206 0.81 23.35 -6.42
N GLU A 207 1.42 22.34 -7.05
CA GLU A 207 1.28 22.06 -8.47
C GLU A 207 -0.06 21.37 -8.82
N SER A 208 -0.62 20.57 -7.92
CA SER A 208 -1.88 19.84 -8.16
C SER A 208 -3.13 20.47 -7.53
N GLY A 209 -2.98 21.33 -6.52
CA GLY A 209 -4.09 21.92 -5.77
C GLY A 209 -4.84 20.96 -4.84
N VAL A 210 -4.51 19.66 -4.82
CA VAL A 210 -5.21 18.69 -3.95
C VAL A 210 -4.64 18.69 -2.53
N CYS A 211 -5.48 18.35 -1.54
CA CYS A 211 -5.10 18.36 -0.12
C CYS A 211 -4.59 17.01 0.42
N ASP A 212 -4.78 15.93 -0.35
CA ASP A 212 -4.49 14.58 0.09
C ASP A 212 -3.40 13.90 -0.77
N ILE A 213 -2.59 13.08 -0.11
CA ILE A 213 -1.54 12.27 -0.75
C ILE A 213 -1.58 10.81 -0.34
N MET A 214 -1.30 9.95 -1.31
CA MET A 214 -0.91 8.57 -1.04
C MET A 214 0.62 8.47 -1.10
N LEU A 215 1.23 8.09 0.01
CA LEU A 215 2.66 7.78 0.09
C LEU A 215 2.93 6.34 -0.37
N GLY A 216 4.04 6.15 -1.09
CA GLY A 216 4.50 4.85 -1.55
C GLY A 216 5.90 4.54 -1.02
N ARG A 217 6.89 4.55 -1.92
CA ARG A 217 8.29 4.28 -1.57
C ARG A 217 8.86 5.27 -0.55
N GLY A 218 8.42 6.52 -0.55
CA GLY A 218 8.80 7.53 0.45
C GLY A 218 8.51 7.08 1.88
N ALA A 219 7.30 6.58 2.16
CA ALA A 219 6.91 6.05 3.46
C ALA A 219 7.72 4.80 3.89
N VAL A 220 8.17 3.98 2.94
CA VAL A 220 8.99 2.79 3.26
C VAL A 220 10.44 3.17 3.53
N ALA A 221 10.96 4.16 2.80
CA ALA A 221 12.29 4.73 3.02
C ALA A 221 12.36 5.62 4.27
N ASP A 222 11.24 6.20 4.69
CA ASP A 222 11.09 7.04 5.87
C ASP A 222 9.75 6.76 6.58
N PRO A 223 9.70 5.81 7.53
CA PRO A 223 8.46 5.41 8.21
C PRO A 223 7.73 6.54 8.96
N PHE A 224 8.45 7.58 9.38
CA PHE A 224 7.89 8.71 10.12
C PHE A 224 7.45 9.87 9.21
N LEU A 225 7.64 9.77 7.89
CA LEU A 225 7.24 10.81 6.94
C LEU A 225 5.77 11.20 7.12
N ALA A 226 4.85 10.23 7.16
CA ALA A 226 3.42 10.51 7.32
C ALA A 226 3.11 11.24 8.63
N ARG A 227 3.76 10.85 9.74
CA ARG A 227 3.64 11.50 11.05
C ARG A 227 4.03 12.97 10.97
N ARG A 228 5.18 13.27 10.36
CA ARG A 228 5.70 14.64 10.23
C ARG A 228 4.82 15.51 9.32
N LEU A 229 4.40 14.98 8.17
CA LEU A 229 3.50 15.71 7.26
C LEU A 229 2.15 16.01 7.92
N ARG A 230 1.58 15.06 8.68
CA ARG A 230 0.34 15.28 9.45
C ARG A 230 0.49 16.36 10.51
N ALA A 231 1.64 16.39 11.18
CA ALA A 231 1.96 17.37 12.21
C ALA A 231 2.31 18.76 11.64
N GLY A 232 2.34 18.93 10.31
CA GLY A 232 2.76 20.19 9.69
C GLY A 232 4.27 20.48 9.85
N GLN A 233 5.07 19.46 10.16
CA GLN A 233 6.53 19.57 10.23
C GLN A 233 7.09 19.51 8.82
N LEU A 234 7.29 20.69 8.22
CA LEU A 234 7.66 20.82 6.81
C LEU A 234 9.16 20.97 6.58
N GLU A 235 9.95 21.16 7.63
CA GLU A 235 11.41 21.20 7.53
C GLU A 235 11.99 19.78 7.42
N ALA A 236 13.14 19.67 6.75
CA ALA A 236 13.86 18.42 6.70
C ALA A 236 14.38 18.04 8.10
N PRO A 237 14.27 16.77 8.53
CA PRO A 237 14.81 16.34 9.82
C PRO A 237 16.32 16.57 9.88
N ASP A 238 16.76 17.24 10.95
CA ASP A 238 18.18 17.39 11.25
C ASP A 238 18.81 16.09 11.78
N ALA A 239 20.11 16.14 12.06
CA ALA A 239 20.85 14.97 12.52
C ALA A 239 20.36 14.44 13.88
N GLU A 240 19.88 15.32 14.77
CA GLU A 240 19.40 14.95 16.10
C GLU A 240 18.06 14.21 16.00
N MET A 241 17.12 14.75 15.23
CA MET A 241 15.85 14.08 14.94
C MET A 241 16.08 12.73 14.26
N ARG A 242 16.99 12.65 13.28
CA ARG A 242 17.33 11.38 12.61
C ARG A 242 17.94 10.36 13.55
N ALA A 243 18.75 10.79 14.52
CA ALA A 243 19.28 9.91 15.56
C ALA A 243 18.14 9.38 16.46
N GLY A 244 17.22 10.24 16.91
CA GLY A 244 16.06 9.82 17.69
C GLY A 244 15.14 8.85 16.95
N GLU A 245 14.83 9.14 15.68
CA GLU A 245 14.05 8.27 14.80
C GLU A 245 14.72 6.91 14.58
N TRP A 246 16.05 6.85 14.52
CA TRP A 246 16.77 5.59 14.45
C TRP A 246 16.57 4.74 15.72
N GLU A 247 16.58 5.37 16.89
CA GLU A 247 16.34 4.66 18.15
C GLU A 247 14.92 4.07 18.20
N GLU A 248 13.91 4.77 17.65
CA GLU A 248 12.54 4.26 17.43
C GLU A 248 12.51 3.12 16.38
N LEU A 249 13.33 3.17 15.33
CA LEU A 249 13.37 2.16 14.25
C LEU A 249 13.99 0.83 14.67
N ARG A 250 14.98 0.81 15.57
CA ARG A 250 15.65 -0.45 15.98
C ARG A 250 14.68 -1.52 16.47
N PRO A 251 13.76 -1.27 17.43
CA PRO A 251 12.78 -2.28 17.83
C PRO A 251 11.81 -2.65 16.70
N MET A 252 11.49 -1.72 15.79
CA MET A 252 10.67 -2.01 14.61
C MET A 252 11.35 -2.98 13.64
N LEU A 253 12.68 -2.86 13.44
CA LEU A 253 13.46 -3.81 12.64
C LEU A 253 13.44 -5.22 13.26
N GLY A 254 13.51 -5.30 14.59
CA GLY A 254 13.34 -6.54 15.34
C GLY A 254 11.95 -7.18 15.17
N ASP A 255 10.88 -6.39 15.31
CA ASP A 255 9.50 -6.83 15.11
C ASP A 255 9.25 -7.29 13.66
N PHE A 256 9.69 -6.50 12.67
CA PHE A 256 9.60 -6.86 11.26
C PHE A 256 10.28 -8.19 10.97
N ARG A 257 11.50 -8.37 11.44
CA ARG A 257 12.23 -9.64 11.34
C ARG A 257 11.41 -10.80 11.92
N GLN A 258 10.91 -10.66 13.14
CA GLN A 258 10.13 -11.71 13.81
C GLN A 258 8.87 -12.07 13.01
N ARG A 259 8.16 -11.08 12.50
CA ARG A 259 6.96 -11.27 11.68
C ARG A 259 7.28 -11.93 10.34
N VAL A 260 8.38 -11.53 9.69
CA VAL A 260 8.87 -12.16 8.45
C VAL A 260 9.09 -13.66 8.69
N LEU A 261 9.77 -14.06 9.77
CA LEU A 261 10.02 -15.48 10.08
C LEU A 261 8.77 -16.30 10.38
N ARG A 262 7.67 -15.66 10.78
CA ARG A 262 6.37 -16.34 10.95
C ARG A 262 5.64 -16.53 9.63
N LYS A 263 5.94 -15.71 8.61
CA LYS A 263 5.21 -15.67 7.34
C LYS A 263 5.92 -16.42 6.22
N VAL A 264 7.25 -16.36 6.16
CA VAL A 264 8.04 -16.97 5.10
C VAL A 264 9.02 -17.99 5.66
N GLU A 265 9.42 -18.96 4.83
CA GLU A 265 10.47 -19.89 5.20
C GLU A 265 11.78 -19.14 5.52
N PRO A 266 12.60 -19.62 6.47
CA PRO A 266 13.81 -18.92 6.91
C PRO A 266 14.77 -18.54 5.79
N ARG A 267 14.86 -19.33 4.71
CA ARG A 267 15.69 -19.04 3.53
C ARG A 267 15.28 -17.78 2.76
N HIS A 268 14.01 -17.34 2.89
CA HIS A 268 13.49 -16.15 2.22
C HIS A 268 13.54 -14.90 3.10
N ALA A 269 13.70 -15.05 4.42
CA ALA A 269 13.72 -13.94 5.37
C ALA A 269 14.85 -12.90 5.12
N PRO A 270 16.10 -13.30 4.82
CA PRO A 270 17.18 -12.35 4.52
C PRO A 270 16.85 -11.38 3.40
N GLY A 271 16.16 -11.83 2.36
CA GLY A 271 15.77 -10.98 1.23
C GLY A 271 14.84 -9.85 1.64
N ARG A 272 13.83 -10.14 2.48
CA ARG A 272 12.86 -9.15 2.98
C ARG A 272 13.53 -8.11 3.87
N ILE A 273 14.40 -8.54 4.79
CA ILE A 273 15.13 -7.65 5.71
C ILE A 273 16.04 -6.69 4.93
N LYS A 274 16.81 -7.23 3.97
CA LYS A 274 17.68 -6.43 3.10
C LYS A 274 16.90 -5.48 2.21
N GLN A 275 15.76 -5.91 1.68
CA GLN A 275 14.91 -5.07 0.84
C GLN A 275 14.46 -3.80 1.58
N TRP A 276 14.04 -3.92 2.84
CA TRP A 276 13.63 -2.76 3.62
C TRP A 276 14.83 -1.88 4.03
N LEU A 277 15.92 -2.48 4.53
CA LEU A 277 17.14 -1.72 4.89
C LEU A 277 17.74 -0.96 3.69
N ASN A 278 17.68 -1.54 2.49
CA ASN A 278 18.12 -0.88 1.27
C ASN A 278 17.26 0.35 0.90
N LEU A 279 16.02 0.46 1.38
CA LEU A 279 15.22 1.67 1.24
C LEU A 279 15.54 2.68 2.35
N LEU A 280 15.69 2.21 3.59
CA LEU A 280 16.01 3.05 4.75
C LEU A 280 17.34 3.79 4.61
N ARG A 281 18.36 3.19 3.95
CA ARG A 281 19.67 3.86 3.72
C ARG A 281 19.59 5.20 3.00
N ARG A 282 18.46 5.52 2.35
CA ARG A 282 18.23 6.84 1.74
C ARG A 282 18.22 7.96 2.79
N ASN A 283 17.75 7.66 4.00
CA ASN A 283 17.50 8.66 5.04
C ASN A 283 18.28 8.41 6.34
N TYR A 284 18.79 7.19 6.54
CA TYR A 284 19.47 6.80 7.78
C TYR A 284 20.86 6.24 7.50
N ILE A 285 21.91 6.93 7.97
CA ILE A 285 23.31 6.49 7.82
C ILE A 285 23.57 5.18 8.57
N GLN A 286 22.86 4.95 9.67
CA GLN A 286 22.92 3.70 10.43
C GLN A 286 22.37 2.52 9.59
N ALA A 287 21.33 2.76 8.78
CA ALA A 287 20.81 1.74 7.85
C ALA A 287 21.79 1.44 6.72
N GLU A 288 22.55 2.42 6.23
CA GLU A 288 23.67 2.19 5.30
C GLU A 288 24.69 1.25 5.92
N GLY A 289 25.19 1.58 7.12
CA GLY A 289 26.19 0.77 7.82
C GLY A 289 25.71 -0.66 8.07
N LEU A 290 24.46 -0.83 8.51
CA LEU A 290 23.86 -2.15 8.72
C LEU A 290 23.68 -2.92 7.41
N PHE A 291 23.21 -2.27 6.35
CA PHE A 291 23.03 -2.90 5.04
C PHE A 291 24.35 -3.42 4.47
N GLN A 292 25.44 -2.64 4.58
CA GLN A 292 26.76 -3.08 4.11
C GLN A 292 27.27 -4.33 4.84
N GLN A 293 27.00 -4.45 6.14
CA GLN A 293 27.36 -5.64 6.91
C GLN A 293 26.56 -6.87 6.50
N ILE A 294 25.26 -6.72 6.20
CA ILE A 294 24.38 -7.88 5.95
C ILE A 294 24.23 -8.25 4.47
N ARG A 295 24.57 -7.37 3.51
CA ARG A 295 24.21 -7.55 2.08
C ARG A 295 24.69 -8.89 1.50
N SER A 296 25.84 -9.39 1.92
CA SER A 296 26.42 -10.66 1.45
C SER A 296 25.90 -11.90 2.20
N LEU A 297 25.43 -11.75 3.45
CA LEU A 297 25.00 -12.84 4.33
C LEU A 297 23.83 -13.62 3.74
N LYS A 298 23.74 -14.94 3.94
CA LYS A 298 22.74 -15.78 3.26
C LYS A 298 21.67 -16.32 4.18
N THR A 299 21.95 -16.39 5.47
CA THR A 299 21.08 -16.99 6.47
C THR A 299 20.55 -15.94 7.44
N ILE A 300 19.43 -16.27 8.09
CA ILE A 300 18.91 -15.41 9.15
C ILE A 300 19.83 -15.38 10.37
N ALA A 301 20.45 -16.50 10.72
CA ALA A 301 21.36 -16.59 11.88
C ALA A 301 22.54 -15.61 11.77
N GLU A 302 23.14 -15.48 10.58
CA GLU A 302 24.21 -14.49 10.35
C GLU A 302 23.70 -13.05 10.53
N ILE A 303 22.50 -12.75 10.02
CA ILE A 303 21.88 -11.42 10.20
C ILE A 303 21.58 -11.16 11.68
N ASP A 304 21.18 -12.19 12.44
CA ASP A 304 20.88 -12.08 13.87
C ASP A 304 22.09 -11.70 14.69
N CYS A 305 23.26 -12.27 14.36
CA CYS A 305 24.52 -11.89 14.99
C CYS A 305 24.82 -10.39 14.78
N VAL A 306 24.61 -9.88 13.56
CA VAL A 306 24.80 -8.45 13.26
C VAL A 306 23.76 -7.58 13.95
N PHE A 307 22.49 -8.00 13.97
CA PHE A 307 21.41 -7.28 14.65
C PHE A 307 21.69 -7.18 16.16
N ALA A 308 22.10 -8.29 16.79
CA ALA A 308 22.47 -8.32 18.20
C ALA A 308 23.66 -7.39 18.50
N ALA A 309 24.71 -7.42 17.67
CA ALA A 309 25.88 -6.55 17.81
C ALA A 309 25.56 -5.05 17.63
N THR A 310 24.46 -4.72 16.94
CA THR A 310 24.02 -3.34 16.69
C THR A 310 22.84 -2.91 17.56
N GLY A 311 22.50 -3.69 18.59
CA GLY A 311 21.45 -3.37 19.56
C GLY A 311 20.02 -3.54 19.04
N ILE A 312 19.83 -4.23 17.92
CA ILE A 312 18.51 -4.60 17.41
C ILE A 312 18.10 -5.93 18.05
N ALA A 313 17.01 -5.91 18.82
CA ALA A 313 16.51 -7.10 19.49
C ALA A 313 16.11 -8.20 18.48
N THR A 314 16.70 -9.38 18.63
CA THR A 314 16.39 -10.57 17.83
C THR A 314 15.55 -11.60 18.57
N ALA A 315 15.52 -11.50 19.92
CA ALA A 315 14.61 -12.23 20.78
C ALA A 315 13.18 -11.68 20.64
N GLY A 316 12.19 -12.56 20.73
CA GLY A 316 10.81 -12.18 20.48
C GLY A 316 10.37 -11.05 21.41
N ILE A 317 10.11 -9.87 20.83
CA ILE A 317 9.31 -8.84 21.48
C ILE A 317 8.00 -9.54 21.86
N ARG A 318 7.60 -9.48 23.14
CA ARG A 318 6.30 -10.00 23.55
C ARG A 318 5.28 -9.38 22.59
N PRO A 319 4.51 -10.18 21.86
CA PRO A 319 3.56 -9.61 20.92
C PRO A 319 2.66 -8.65 21.68
N ALA A 320 2.49 -7.42 21.16
CA ALA A 320 1.19 -6.77 21.32
C ALA A 320 0.17 -7.83 20.85
N THR A 321 -0.72 -8.17 21.75
CA THR A 321 -1.65 -9.32 21.78
C THR A 321 -1.79 -10.05 20.44
N PRO A 322 -1.45 -11.36 20.34
CA PRO A 322 -1.70 -12.09 19.11
C PRO A 322 -3.20 -12.02 18.78
N TYR A 323 -3.53 -11.88 17.49
CA TYR A 323 -4.90 -12.12 17.03
C TYR A 323 -5.38 -13.46 17.61
N PRO A 324 -6.53 -13.49 18.30
CA PRO A 324 -7.02 -14.73 18.88
C PRO A 324 -7.17 -15.74 17.75
N ARG A 325 -6.41 -16.84 17.84
CA ARG A 325 -6.64 -18.00 16.98
C ARG A 325 -8.09 -18.40 17.20
N LEU A 326 -8.91 -18.36 16.15
CA LEU A 326 -10.24 -18.93 16.16
C LEU A 326 -10.13 -20.37 16.65
N GLN A 327 -10.64 -20.64 17.86
CA GLN A 327 -10.96 -21.99 18.25
C GLN A 327 -12.03 -22.50 17.27
N PRO A 328 -11.92 -23.73 16.75
CA PRO A 328 -13.00 -24.30 15.97
C PRO A 328 -14.22 -24.42 16.91
N MET A 329 -15.25 -23.61 16.66
CA MET A 329 -16.57 -23.84 17.25
C MET A 329 -17.09 -25.16 16.68
N LEU A 330 -16.81 -26.24 17.40
CA LEU A 330 -17.45 -27.52 17.23
C LEU A 330 -18.94 -27.32 17.46
N ARG A 331 -19.71 -27.50 16.38
CA ARG A 331 -21.14 -27.78 16.43
C ARG A 331 -21.39 -28.90 17.44
N ARG A 332 -22.27 -28.67 18.40
CA ARG A 332 -23.20 -29.70 18.88
C ARG A 332 -24.57 -29.07 19.10
N ALA A 333 -25.46 -29.43 18.19
CA ALA A 333 -26.89 -29.44 18.43
C ALA A 333 -27.21 -30.53 19.46
N ALA A 334 -28.06 -30.17 20.43
CA ALA A 334 -29.10 -31.00 21.01
C ALA A 334 -30.22 -30.03 21.41
#